data_AF-A0A1H0XL88-F1
#
_entry.id   AF-A0A1H0XL88-F1
#
_cell.length_a   1.000
_cell.length_b   1.000
_cell.length_c   1.000
_cell.angle_alpha   90.00
_cell.angle_beta   90.00
_cell.angle_gamma   90.00
#
_symmetry.space_group_name_H-M   'P 1'
#
loop_
_entity.id
_entity.type
_entity.pdbx_description
1 polymer ?
#
loop_
_entity_poly.entity_id
_entity_poly.type
_entity_poly.pdbx_seq_one_letter_code
_entity_poly.pdbx_strand_id
1 'polypeptide(L)'
;MSDLSSGRTLSGLLQDSNTENWSARRIAQEAHKHGVEVSYTSIAKYLRNVPQSPSESVLEAFSVALRIPMVQLRQAAGLPTGELEPFVLPERANRLTSRQREVILHMVRVLLDDEEPRGSQRIP
;
A
#
# COMPACT_ATOMS: atom_id res chain seq x y z
N MET A 1 -0.57 -14.74 -29.83
CA MET A 1 -1.59 -15.16 -28.84
C MET A 1 -0.91 -15.15 -27.49
N SER A 2 -1.44 -14.32 -26.61
CA SER A 2 -1.10 -13.94 -25.23
C SER A 2 -0.04 -14.75 -24.49
N ASP A 3 1.12 -14.12 -24.28
CA ASP A 3 2.05 -14.45 -23.20
C ASP A 3 1.54 -13.76 -21.92
N LEU A 4 0.69 -14.46 -21.16
CA LEU A 4 0.29 -14.03 -19.83
C LEU A 4 1.49 -14.24 -18.90
N SER A 5 2.17 -13.13 -18.60
CA SER A 5 3.04 -12.93 -17.43
C SER A 5 2.80 -13.99 -16.35
N SER A 6 3.71 -14.95 -16.21
CA SER A 6 3.78 -15.85 -15.04
C SER A 6 4.31 -15.09 -13.83
N GLY A 7 3.73 -13.91 -13.55
CA GLY A 7 3.99 -13.13 -12.36
C GLY A 7 3.44 -13.87 -11.15
N ARG A 8 4.28 -14.06 -10.14
CA ARG A 8 3.89 -14.66 -8.85
C ARG A 8 2.67 -13.92 -8.29
N THR A 9 1.60 -14.63 -7.96
CA THR A 9 0.40 -14.06 -7.34
C THR A 9 0.68 -13.60 -5.91
N LEU A 10 -0.09 -12.61 -5.42
CA LEU A 10 0.04 -12.13 -4.04
C LEU A 10 -0.05 -13.27 -3.02
N SER A 11 -1.05 -14.15 -3.16
CA SER A 11 -1.22 -15.28 -2.23
C SER A 11 -0.05 -16.28 -2.30
N GLY A 12 0.53 -16.52 -3.48
CA GLY A 12 1.74 -17.33 -3.61
C GLY A 12 2.94 -16.69 -2.91
N LEU A 13 3.15 -15.38 -3.09
CA LEU A 13 4.20 -14.63 -2.40
C LEU A 13 4.05 -14.68 -0.88
N LEU A 14 2.82 -14.52 -0.38
CA LEU A 14 2.54 -14.57 1.06
C LEU A 14 2.76 -15.98 1.63
N GLN A 15 2.40 -17.03 0.90
CA GLN A 15 2.65 -18.42 1.31
C GLN A 15 4.15 -18.72 1.38
N ASP A 16 4.90 -18.36 0.34
CA ASP A 16 6.36 -18.55 0.29
C ASP A 16 7.09 -17.81 1.43
N SER A 17 6.60 -16.62 1.79
CA SER A 17 7.25 -15.74 2.77
C SER A 17 6.82 -16.02 4.22
N ASN A 18 5.64 -16.63 4.44
CA ASN A 18 5.12 -16.90 5.78
C ASN A 18 5.61 -18.26 6.32
N THR A 19 6.94 -18.44 6.38
CA THR A 19 7.58 -19.69 6.80
C THR A 19 7.25 -20.12 8.23
N GLU A 20 6.95 -19.15 9.10
CA GLU A 20 6.56 -19.37 10.49
C GLU A 20 5.05 -19.60 10.68
N ASN A 21 4.26 -19.68 9.58
CA ASN A 21 2.81 -19.87 9.62
C ASN A 21 2.08 -18.87 10.54
N TRP A 22 2.44 -17.58 10.46
CA TRP A 22 1.79 -16.53 11.22
C TRP A 22 0.30 -16.48 10.91
N SER A 23 -0.50 -16.46 11.97
CA SER A 23 -1.94 -16.26 11.85
C SER A 23 -2.26 -14.83 11.44
N ALA A 24 -3.43 -14.63 10.82
CA ALA A 24 -3.93 -13.30 10.47
C ALA A 24 -3.98 -12.35 11.69
N ARG A 25 -4.26 -12.88 12.88
CA ARG A 25 -4.27 -12.09 14.13
C ARG A 25 -2.86 -11.64 14.52
N ARG A 26 -1.85 -12.51 14.38
CA ARG A 26 -0.45 -12.16 14.67
C ARG A 26 0.07 -11.10 13.70
N ILE A 27 -0.24 -11.25 12.41
CA ILE A 27 0.10 -10.24 11.37
C ILE A 27 -0.56 -8.91 11.70
N ALA A 28 -1.86 -8.91 12.02
CA ALA A 28 -2.57 -7.69 12.43
C ALA A 28 -1.92 -7.06 13.66
N GLN A 29 -1.65 -7.83 14.72
CA GLN A 29 -1.02 -7.32 15.94
C GLN A 29 0.35 -6.72 15.68
N GLU A 30 1.16 -7.36 14.84
CA GLU A 30 2.46 -6.81 14.47
C GLU A 30 2.28 -5.49 13.71
N ALA A 31 1.41 -5.45 12.70
CA ALA A 31 1.10 -4.22 11.96
C ALA A 31 0.68 -3.05 12.88
N HIS A 32 -0.20 -3.28 13.86
CA HIS A 32 -0.62 -2.25 14.82
C HIS A 32 0.55 -1.74 15.67
N LYS A 33 1.53 -2.57 16.05
CA LYS A 33 2.72 -2.11 16.79
C LYS A 33 3.56 -1.11 15.97
N HIS A 34 3.47 -1.19 14.64
CA HIS A 34 4.14 -0.28 13.71
C HIS A 34 3.20 0.83 13.20
N GLY A 35 2.04 1.02 13.81
CA GLY A 35 1.10 2.11 13.49
C GLY A 35 0.18 1.86 12.30
N VAL A 36 0.12 0.64 11.78
CA VAL A 36 -0.73 0.27 10.64
C VAL A 36 -2.04 -0.33 11.16
N GLU A 37 -3.13 0.42 10.99
CA GLU A 37 -4.48 -0.01 11.38
C GLU A 37 -5.10 -0.93 10.32
N VAL A 38 -5.32 -2.20 10.67
CA VAL A 38 -5.91 -3.18 9.74
C VAL A 38 -6.67 -4.29 10.47
N SER A 39 -7.82 -4.67 9.94
CA SER A 39 -8.59 -5.77 10.53
C SER A 39 -7.96 -7.14 10.22
N TYR A 40 -7.93 -8.03 11.21
CA TYR A 40 -7.47 -9.40 11.00
C TYR A 40 -8.33 -10.17 9.99
N THR A 41 -9.61 -9.80 9.83
CA THR A 41 -10.52 -10.42 8.86
C THR A 41 -10.12 -10.05 7.43
N SER A 42 -9.68 -8.81 7.18
CA SER A 42 -9.10 -8.39 5.91
C SER A 42 -7.85 -9.22 5.57
N ILE A 43 -6.92 -9.36 6.52
CA ILE A 43 -5.70 -10.17 6.34
C ILE A 43 -6.04 -11.63 6.05
N ALA A 44 -6.98 -12.22 6.79
CA ALA A 44 -7.35 -13.63 6.67
C ALA A 44 -7.91 -14.00 5.28
N LYS A 45 -8.46 -13.05 4.52
CA LYS A 45 -8.91 -13.31 3.14
C LYS A 45 -7.73 -13.65 2.22
N TYR A 46 -6.63 -12.92 2.32
CA TYR A 46 -5.47 -13.08 1.46
C TYR A 46 -4.64 -14.33 1.79
N LEU A 47 -4.53 -14.68 3.08
CA LEU A 47 -3.91 -15.94 3.50
C LEU A 47 -4.71 -17.17 3.02
N ARG A 48 -6.03 -17.03 2.83
CA ARG A 48 -6.90 -18.08 2.31
C ARG A 48 -7.02 -18.09 0.79
N ASN A 49 -6.19 -17.31 0.09
CA ASN A 49 -6.22 -17.20 -1.38
C ASN A 49 -7.59 -16.75 -1.94
N VAL A 50 -8.30 -15.88 -1.21
CA VAL A 50 -9.54 -15.28 -1.70
C VAL A 50 -9.18 -14.13 -2.65
N PRO A 51 -9.61 -14.16 -3.93
CA PRO A 51 -9.31 -13.10 -4.89
C PRO A 51 -9.98 -11.78 -4.47
N GLN A 52 -9.17 -10.77 -4.18
CA GLN A 52 -9.63 -9.40 -3.91
C GLN A 52 -8.48 -8.41 -4.21
N SER A 53 -8.82 -7.16 -4.53
CA SER A 53 -7.83 -6.08 -4.59
C SER A 53 -7.48 -5.63 -3.15
N PRO A 54 -6.23 -5.84 -2.68
CA PRO A 54 -5.83 -5.40 -1.35
C PRO A 54 -5.79 -3.88 -1.25
N SER A 55 -6.17 -3.35 -0.09
CA SER A 55 -5.88 -1.97 0.26
C SER A 55 -4.40 -1.81 0.58
N GLU A 56 -3.91 -0.58 0.52
CA GLU A 56 -2.53 -0.25 0.83
C GLU A 56 -2.15 -0.67 2.26
N SER A 57 -3.02 -0.41 3.23
CA SER A 57 -2.84 -0.81 4.63
C SER A 57 -2.73 -2.33 4.83
N VAL A 58 -3.39 -3.14 4.01
CA VAL A 58 -3.27 -4.60 4.05
C VAL A 58 -1.90 -5.03 3.52
N LEU A 59 -1.41 -4.41 2.44
CA LEU A 59 -0.08 -4.67 1.92
C LEU A 59 0.99 -4.23 2.91
N GLU A 60 0.84 -3.07 3.53
CA GLU A 60 1.76 -2.56 4.54
C GLU A 60 1.84 -3.50 5.75
N ALA A 61 0.70 -4.04 6.20
CA ALA A 61 0.67 -5.03 7.27
C ALA A 61 1.47 -6.30 6.93
N PHE A 62 1.38 -6.79 5.69
CA PHE A 62 2.21 -7.92 5.24
C PHE A 62 3.69 -7.54 5.10
N SER A 63 3.98 -6.34 4.61
CA SER A 63 5.34 -5.81 4.48
C SER A 63 6.05 -5.79 5.83
N VAL A 64 5.41 -5.21 6.84
CA VAL A 64 5.96 -5.13 8.19
C VAL A 64 6.11 -6.52 8.81
N ALA A 65 5.06 -7.33 8.78
CA ALA A 65 5.04 -8.62 9.48
C ALA A 65 5.97 -9.67 8.83
N LEU A 66 6.01 -9.73 7.51
CA LEU A 66 6.72 -10.76 6.74
C LEU A 66 8.01 -10.22 6.09
N ARG A 67 8.33 -8.93 6.29
CA ARG A 67 9.52 -8.25 5.75
C ARG A 67 9.60 -8.30 4.23
N ILE A 68 8.45 -8.24 3.56
CA ILE A 68 8.36 -8.24 2.10
C ILE A 68 8.33 -6.79 1.61
N PRO A 69 9.22 -6.37 0.69
CA PRO A 69 9.17 -5.01 0.15
C PRO A 69 7.82 -4.67 -0.49
N MET A 70 7.28 -3.49 -0.21
CA MET A 70 5.98 -3.02 -0.74
C MET A 70 5.88 -3.11 -2.27
N VAL A 71 6.98 -2.82 -2.98
CA VAL A 71 7.07 -2.96 -4.44
C VAL A 71 6.70 -4.37 -4.90
N GLN A 72 7.21 -5.41 -4.21
CA GLN A 72 6.93 -6.80 -4.56
C GLN A 72 5.47 -7.16 -4.25
N LEU A 73 4.93 -6.66 -3.14
CA LEU A 73 3.54 -6.88 -2.76
C LEU A 73 2.57 -6.23 -3.76
N ARG A 74 2.80 -4.98 -4.14
CA ARG A 74 2.01 -4.29 -5.17
C ARG A 74 2.11 -4.99 -6.53
N GLN A 75 3.31 -5.39 -6.94
CA GLN A 75 3.52 -6.14 -8.18
C GLN A 75 2.75 -7.46 -8.19
N ALA A 76 2.83 -8.24 -7.10
CA ALA A 76 2.13 -9.52 -6.96
C ALA A 76 0.60 -9.35 -6.85
N ALA A 77 0.14 -8.17 -6.40
CA ALA A 77 -1.26 -7.77 -6.38
C ALA A 77 -1.76 -7.18 -7.71
N GLY A 78 -0.89 -6.99 -8.71
CA GLY A 78 -1.23 -6.33 -9.97
C GLY A 78 -1.49 -4.82 -9.83
N LEU A 79 -1.03 -4.21 -8.74
CA LEU A 79 -1.14 -2.78 -8.47
C LEU A 79 0.07 -2.02 -9.05
N PRO A 80 -0.08 -0.71 -9.34
CA PRO A 80 1.07 0.12 -9.69
C PRO A 80 2.13 0.04 -8.58
N THR A 81 3.34 -0.41 -8.92
CA THR A 81 4.42 -0.55 -7.93
C THR A 81 4.91 0.79 -7.40
N GLY A 82 4.59 1.88 -8.11
CA GLY A 82 5.33 3.13 -8.06
C GLY A 82 6.60 3.00 -8.89
N GLU A 83 6.97 4.06 -9.60
CA GLU A 83 8.33 4.19 -10.11
C GLU A 83 9.26 4.47 -8.91
N LEU A 84 10.45 3.88 -8.90
CA LEU A 84 11.46 4.19 -7.87
C LEU A 84 12.02 5.61 -8.05
N GLU A 85 11.90 6.15 -9.25
CA GLU A 85 12.33 7.51 -9.54
C GLU A 85 11.34 8.53 -8.93
N PRO A 86 11.85 9.62 -8.33
CA PRO A 86 10.98 10.68 -7.83
C PRO A 86 10.10 11.23 -8.94
N PHE A 87 8.82 11.44 -8.65
CA PHE A 87 7.93 12.17 -9.55
C PHE A 87 8.29 13.67 -9.54
N VAL A 88 9.16 14.08 -10.45
CA VAL A 88 9.65 15.47 -10.58
C VAL A 88 8.84 16.22 -11.62
N LEU A 89 8.25 17.36 -11.23
CA LEU A 89 7.58 18.26 -12.17
C LEU A 89 8.60 18.99 -13.06
N PRO A 90 8.25 19.34 -14.31
CA PRO A 90 9.16 20.04 -15.22
C PRO A 90 9.60 21.38 -14.62
N GLU A 91 10.82 21.84 -14.93
CA GLU A 91 11.43 23.03 -14.31
C GLU A 91 10.55 24.28 -14.33
N ARG A 92 9.76 24.48 -15.40
CA ARG A 92 8.79 25.57 -15.52
C ARG A 92 7.74 25.60 -14.39
N ALA A 93 7.45 24.48 -13.75
CA ALA A 93 6.55 24.37 -12.60
C ALA A 93 7.08 25.13 -11.37
N ASN A 94 8.38 25.44 -11.32
CA ASN A 94 8.95 26.28 -10.26
C ASN A 94 8.34 27.69 -10.23
N ARG A 95 7.77 28.16 -11.35
CA ARG A 95 7.07 29.45 -11.46
C ARG A 95 5.67 29.46 -10.85
N LEU A 96 5.15 28.31 -10.43
CA LEU A 96 3.84 28.23 -9.79
C LEU A 96 3.84 28.97 -8.46
N THR A 97 2.81 29.79 -8.27
CA THR A 97 2.49 30.42 -6.98
C THR A 97 2.13 29.36 -5.93
N SER A 98 2.22 29.71 -4.65
CA SER A 98 1.87 28.81 -3.53
C SER A 98 0.46 28.23 -3.67
N ARG A 99 -0.52 29.05 -4.05
CA ARG A 99 -1.92 28.62 -4.23
C ARG A 99 -2.06 27.59 -5.34
N GLN A 100 -1.34 27.76 -6.46
CA GLN A 100 -1.39 26.78 -7.56
C GLN A 100 -0.70 25.47 -7.18
N ARG A 101 0.40 25.53 -6.42
CA ARG A 101 1.06 24.34 -5.90
C ARG A 101 0.13 23.55 -4.97
N GLU A 102 -0.61 24.25 -4.11
CA GLU A 102 -1.60 23.64 -3.22
C GLU A 102 -2.71 22.92 -3.99
N VAL A 103 -3.23 23.51 -5.08
CA VAL A 103 -4.21 22.85 -5.95
C VAL A 103 -3.67 21.56 -6.55
N ILE A 104 -2.43 21.57 -7.06
CA ILE A 104 -1.80 20.36 -7.63
C ILE A 104 -1.64 19.28 -6.56
N LEU A 105 -1.15 19.64 -5.37
CA LEU A 105 -1.02 18.70 -4.25
C LEU A 105 -2.37 18.12 -3.84
N HIS A 106 -3.41 18.95 -3.81
CA HIS A 106 -4.77 18.49 -3.53
C HIS A 106 -5.27 17.50 -4.59
N MET A 107 -5.06 17.79 -5.87
CA MET A 107 -5.41 16.84 -6.95
C MET A 107 -4.69 15.50 -6.78
N VAL A 108 -3.40 15.51 -6.44
CA VAL A 108 -2.64 14.27 -6.20
C VAL A 108 -3.25 13.48 -5.04
N ARG A 109 -3.58 14.12 -3.92
CA ARG A 109 -4.24 13.45 -2.77
C ARG A 109 -5.56 12.80 -3.16
N VAL A 110 -6.40 13.52 -3.91
CA VAL A 110 -7.69 12.99 -4.40
C VAL A 110 -7.48 11.79 -5.32
N LEU A 111 -6.46 11.80 -6.18
CA LEU A 111 -6.16 10.68 -7.07
C LEU A 111 -5.58 9.47 -6.33
N LEU A 112 -4.89 9.67 -5.19
CA LEU A 112 -4.34 8.61 -4.37
C LEU A 112 -5.33 8.03 -3.36
N ASP A 113 -6.52 8.64 -3.21
CA ASP A 113 -7.49 8.32 -2.15
C ASP A 113 -6.86 8.42 -0.74
N ASP A 114 -5.80 9.25 -0.61
CA ASP A 114 -5.17 9.58 0.66
C ASP A 114 -6.10 10.55 1.40
N GLU A 115 -7.00 10.03 2.25
CA GLU A 115 -7.64 10.88 3.24
C GLU A 115 -6.54 11.51 4.11
N GLU A 116 -6.50 12.85 4.20
CA GLU A 116 -5.61 13.52 5.16
C GLU A 116 -5.83 12.87 6.53
N PRO A 117 -4.76 12.51 7.29
CA PRO A 117 -4.93 12.27 8.70
C PRO A 117 -5.53 13.57 9.23
N ARG A 118 -6.79 13.53 9.66
CA ARG A 118 -7.49 14.67 10.25
C ARG A 118 -6.61 15.15 11.40
N GLY A 119 -5.78 16.15 11.11
CA GLY A 119 -4.88 16.74 12.06
C GLY A 119 -5.72 17.13 13.24
N SER A 120 -5.28 16.74 14.43
CA SER A 120 -5.96 16.98 15.69
C SER A 120 -6.40 18.43 15.77
N GLN A 121 -7.64 18.67 15.36
CA GLN A 121 -8.32 19.92 15.61
C GLN A 121 -8.65 19.89 17.11
N ARG A 122 -7.64 20.22 17.92
CA ARG A 122 -7.89 20.71 19.27
C ARG A 122 -8.67 22.01 19.09
N ILE A 123 -9.96 21.92 19.34
CA ILE A 123 -10.85 23.06 19.57
C ILE A 123 -11.29 22.96 21.03
N PRO A 124 -11.32 24.08 21.76
CA PRO A 124 -10.20 24.88 22.26
C PRO A 124 -9.73 24.40 23.65
#